data_AF-A0A4Q4X5H7-F1
#
_entry.id   AF-A0A4Q4X5H7-F1
#
_cell.length_a   1.000
_cell.length_b   1.000
_cell.length_c   1.000
_cell.angle_alpha   90.00
_cell.angle_beta   90.00
_cell.angle_gamma   90.00
#
_symmetry.space_group_name_H-M   'P 1'
#
loop_
_entity.id
_entity.type
_entity.pdbx_description
1 polymer ?
#
loop_
_entity_poly.entity_id
_entity_poly.type
_entity_poly.pdbx_seq_one_letter_code
_entity_poly.pdbx_strand_id
1 'polypeptide(L)'
;MIQSKHNRDKCVFSQLVSAIVGLVYQTQILFLDAWSFGASQSRSRVFLMFTAPGLRVPKAPTPTHSRPDMPRHKLGLMSNGQSLSQREHLPIPFKFVSAMEATGDLPDIQDSKADYCIGFPDHRLTIGYMPTLRKQVQHIPTQPWGMSFSKAYYGGFMDESTRQLYPIQGTRVSKILRGSGQIELNNVFPMITTTCCPTDSCVGQTNHWYQPRPITILEAKRAQSFLDSEVLVGSALNQYRIVGNSVAQQVALALGLAIREAWFGTMLDQNPIPQKAFDNNYVITKSTETGLGAISDPILLDSGSDEQSAGVSEPLSRETPLTTPAISDMSERMGSETLRKRTSTFYVEIVAKRHRSTLS
;
A
#
# COMPACT_ATOMS: atom_id res chain seq x y z
N MET A 1 18.20 -10.11 -2.66
CA MET A 1 17.07 -9.67 -1.82
C MET A 1 16.63 -10.86 -0.98
N ILE A 2 16.98 -10.90 0.32
CA ILE A 2 16.74 -11.96 1.32
C ILE A 2 16.60 -13.38 0.73
N GLN A 3 17.72 -14.04 0.42
CA GLN A 3 17.72 -15.40 -0.12
C GLN A 3 17.34 -16.43 0.96
N SER A 4 16.32 -17.24 0.67
CA SER A 4 15.70 -18.12 1.67
C SER A 4 16.57 -19.32 2.08
N LYS A 5 17.45 -19.84 1.20
CA LYS A 5 18.11 -21.15 1.39
C LYS A 5 19.60 -21.27 1.02
N HIS A 6 20.19 -20.33 0.29
CA HIS A 6 21.62 -20.36 -0.11
C HIS A 6 22.28 -19.00 0.12
N ASN A 7 23.60 -18.99 0.38
CA ASN A 7 24.42 -17.79 0.58
C ASN A 7 23.84 -16.76 1.57
N ARG A 8 23.23 -17.20 2.68
CA ARG A 8 22.67 -16.30 3.72
C ARG A 8 23.71 -15.30 4.25
N ASP A 9 24.95 -15.73 4.41
CA ASP A 9 26.06 -14.93 4.95
C ASP A 9 26.49 -13.80 4.00
N LYS A 10 26.12 -13.90 2.72
CA LYS A 10 26.33 -12.87 1.68
C LYS A 10 25.08 -11.98 1.49
N CYS A 11 24.08 -12.09 2.36
CA CYS A 11 22.88 -11.26 2.30
C CYS A 11 23.18 -9.83 2.80
N VAL A 12 23.56 -8.94 1.88
CA VAL A 12 23.87 -7.52 2.14
C VAL A 12 22.82 -6.81 3.01
N PHE A 13 21.54 -7.13 2.84
CA PHE A 13 20.46 -6.57 3.69
C PHE A 13 20.53 -7.04 5.15
N SER A 14 20.86 -8.31 5.38
CA SER A 14 21.06 -8.85 6.73
C SER A 14 22.34 -8.32 7.38
N GLN A 15 23.41 -8.14 6.59
CA GLN A 15 24.64 -7.49 7.04
C GLN A 15 24.38 -6.02 7.45
N LEU A 16 23.62 -5.26 6.64
CA LEU A 16 23.25 -3.87 6.93
C LEU A 16 22.44 -3.75 8.23
N VAL A 17 21.41 -4.57 8.41
CA VAL A 17 20.61 -4.57 9.65
C VAL A 17 21.47 -4.97 10.85
N SER A 18 22.35 -5.98 10.70
CA SER A 18 23.29 -6.40 11.75
C SER A 18 24.25 -5.27 12.15
N ALA A 19 24.77 -4.51 11.18
CA ALA A 19 25.65 -3.37 11.44
C ALA A 19 24.93 -2.24 12.19
N ILE A 20 23.70 -1.89 11.80
CA ILE A 20 22.92 -0.83 12.47
C ILE A 20 22.55 -1.24 13.91
N VAL A 21 22.15 -2.50 14.14
CA VAL A 21 21.92 -3.02 15.50
C VAL A 21 23.24 -3.09 16.31
N GLY A 22 24.36 -3.39 15.68
CA GLY A 22 25.70 -3.32 16.29
C GLY A 22 26.11 -1.89 16.71
N LEU A 23 25.58 -0.87 16.05
CA LEU A 23 25.71 0.55 16.44
C LEU A 23 24.69 0.96 17.53
N VAL A 24 23.96 0.00 18.13
CA VAL A 24 22.96 0.20 19.20
C VAL A 24 21.75 1.05 18.76
N TYR A 25 21.49 1.16 17.45
CA TYR A 25 20.27 1.77 16.93
C TYR A 25 19.10 0.79 16.99
N GLN A 26 17.94 1.30 17.38
CA GLN A 26 16.67 0.55 17.34
C GLN A 26 16.17 0.54 15.89
N THR A 27 15.90 -0.64 15.33
CA THR A 27 15.58 -0.82 13.90
C THR A 27 14.18 -1.37 13.66
N GLN A 28 13.50 -0.84 12.63
CA GLN A 28 12.23 -1.37 12.11
C GLN A 28 12.28 -1.46 10.58
N ILE A 29 11.67 -2.51 10.02
CA ILE A 29 11.56 -2.73 8.58
C ILE A 29 10.09 -2.61 8.19
N LEU A 30 9.79 -1.69 7.27
CA LEU A 30 8.44 -1.41 6.79
C LEU A 30 8.32 -1.80 5.31
N PHE A 31 7.21 -2.44 4.94
CA PHE A 31 6.89 -2.74 3.54
C PHE A 31 5.57 -2.04 3.19
N LEU A 32 5.68 -0.95 2.43
CA LEU A 32 4.57 -0.05 2.15
C LEU A 32 4.23 -0.06 0.66
N ASP A 33 2.93 0.00 0.37
CA ASP A 33 2.36 0.06 -0.97
C ASP A 33 1.78 1.45 -1.23
N ALA A 34 2.19 2.10 -2.32
CA ALA A 34 1.78 3.47 -2.64
C ALA A 34 0.24 3.63 -2.73
N TRP A 35 -0.46 2.65 -3.33
CA TRP A 35 -1.93 2.63 -3.42
C TRP A 35 -2.63 2.65 -2.06
N SER A 36 -2.03 2.08 -1.02
CA SER A 36 -2.63 2.03 0.33
C SER A 36 -2.50 3.33 1.11
N PHE A 37 -1.79 4.32 0.55
CA PHE A 37 -1.70 5.69 1.08
C PHE A 37 -2.32 6.74 0.14
N GLY A 38 -2.97 6.31 -0.95
CA GLY A 38 -3.73 7.19 -1.86
C GLY A 38 -3.03 7.56 -3.17
N ALA A 39 -1.79 7.11 -3.42
CA ALA A 39 -1.16 7.27 -4.72
C ALA A 39 -1.75 6.29 -5.74
N SER A 40 -2.15 6.73 -6.92
CA SER A 40 -2.79 5.88 -7.94
C SER A 40 -1.81 4.94 -8.68
N GLN A 41 -0.76 4.44 -8.02
CA GLN A 41 0.35 3.67 -8.61
C GLN A 41 0.62 2.33 -7.90
N SER A 42 0.87 1.30 -8.70
CA SER A 42 1.29 -0.05 -8.29
C SER A 42 2.76 -0.17 -7.83
N ARG A 43 3.18 0.65 -6.85
CA ARG A 43 4.57 0.71 -6.35
C ARG A 43 4.68 0.25 -4.89
N SER A 44 5.21 -0.96 -4.69
CA SER A 44 5.68 -1.44 -3.38
C SER A 44 7.12 -1.00 -3.12
N ARG A 45 7.45 -0.62 -1.88
CA ARG A 45 8.82 -0.31 -1.43
C ARG A 45 9.08 -0.84 -0.02
N VAL A 46 10.35 -1.19 0.24
CA VAL A 46 10.87 -1.52 1.57
C VAL A 46 11.55 -0.28 2.12
N PHE A 47 11.17 0.14 3.32
CA PHE A 47 11.81 1.22 4.06
C PHE A 47 12.50 0.60 5.29
N LEU A 48 13.77 0.95 5.48
CA LEU A 48 14.53 0.60 6.68
C LEU A 48 14.60 1.86 7.54
N MET A 49 13.94 1.83 8.68
CA MET A 49 13.86 2.94 9.63
C MET A 49 14.65 2.58 10.87
N PHE A 50 15.42 3.53 11.39
CA PHE A 50 16.22 3.32 12.59
C PHE A 50 16.31 4.60 13.43
N THR A 51 16.44 4.43 14.74
CA THR A 51 16.45 5.53 15.71
C THR A 51 17.56 5.33 16.75
N ALA A 52 18.15 6.43 17.18
CA ALA A 52 19.19 6.41 18.20
C ALA A 52 18.64 5.89 19.55
N PRO A 53 19.47 5.25 20.39
CA PRO A 53 19.05 4.84 21.73
C PRO A 53 18.61 6.05 22.56
N GLY A 54 17.54 5.89 23.34
CA GLY A 54 16.92 6.98 24.11
C GLY A 54 15.90 7.83 23.34
N LEU A 55 15.80 7.69 22.02
CA LEU A 55 14.69 8.25 21.24
C LEU A 55 13.54 7.23 21.13
N ARG A 56 12.30 7.72 21.06
CA ARG A 56 11.11 6.91 20.81
C ARG A 56 11.09 6.45 19.35
N VAL A 57 10.78 5.18 19.10
CA VAL A 57 10.71 4.65 17.73
C VAL A 57 9.38 5.06 17.06
N PRO A 58 9.38 5.55 15.80
CA PRO A 58 8.16 5.80 15.05
C PRO A 58 7.35 4.52 14.84
N LYS A 59 6.03 4.67 14.87
CA LYS A 59 5.10 3.57 14.56
C LYS A 59 5.09 3.31 13.04
N ALA A 60 4.74 2.10 12.65
CA ALA A 60 4.41 1.82 11.26
C ALA A 60 3.16 2.64 10.86
N PRO A 61 3.18 3.41 9.75
CA PRO A 61 2.01 4.17 9.32
C PRO A 61 0.90 3.22 8.85
N THR A 62 -0.33 3.45 9.30
CA THR A 62 -1.49 2.61 8.95
C THR A 62 -2.00 2.88 7.54
N PRO A 63 -2.34 1.85 6.75
CA PRO A 63 -3.03 2.00 5.47
C PRO A 63 -4.30 2.84 5.59
N THR A 64 -4.48 3.82 4.71
CA THR A 64 -5.64 4.72 4.68
C THR A 64 -6.57 4.45 3.50
N HIS A 65 -6.03 3.89 2.41
CA HIS A 65 -6.76 3.58 1.17
C HIS A 65 -6.76 2.07 0.90
N SER A 66 -7.84 1.58 0.30
CA SER A 66 -8.04 0.17 0.00
C SER A 66 -7.07 -0.32 -1.09
N ARG A 67 -7.29 -1.52 -1.62
CA ARG A 67 -6.35 -2.16 -2.55
C ARG A 67 -7.07 -2.64 -3.82
N PRO A 68 -6.51 -2.37 -5.03
CA PRO A 68 -6.98 -3.00 -6.26
C PRO A 68 -6.71 -4.51 -6.24
N ASP A 69 -7.62 -5.30 -6.83
CA ASP A 69 -7.46 -6.75 -6.86
C ASP A 69 -6.29 -7.16 -7.76
N MET A 70 -5.23 -7.64 -7.12
CA MET A 70 -3.92 -7.86 -7.70
C MET A 70 -3.15 -8.92 -6.90
N PRO A 71 -2.18 -9.63 -7.50
CA PRO A 71 -1.46 -10.73 -6.85
C PRO A 71 -0.75 -10.34 -5.54
N ARG A 72 -0.83 -11.24 -4.55
CA ARG A 72 -0.27 -11.04 -3.20
C ARG A 72 1.19 -11.49 -3.10
N HIS A 73 2.09 -10.72 -3.70
CA HIS A 73 3.53 -10.91 -3.50
C HIS A 73 3.92 -10.79 -2.01
N LYS A 74 4.73 -11.73 -1.52
CA LYS A 74 5.29 -11.76 -0.15
C LYS A 74 6.75 -11.33 -0.17
N LEU A 75 7.19 -10.58 0.84
CA LEU A 75 8.57 -10.06 0.93
C LEU A 75 9.54 -11.11 1.50
N GLY A 76 9.79 -12.16 0.72
CA GLY A 76 10.77 -13.21 1.05
C GLY A 76 10.50 -13.92 2.38
N LEU A 77 11.57 -14.42 3.00
CA LEU A 77 11.54 -15.16 4.26
C LEU A 77 12.76 -14.80 5.13
N MET A 78 12.51 -14.44 6.38
CA MET A 78 13.51 -14.07 7.40
C MET A 78 14.42 -15.24 7.78
N SER A 79 15.48 -14.95 8.54
CA SER A 79 16.38 -15.95 9.11
C SER A 79 15.64 -17.03 9.92
N ASN A 80 14.62 -16.61 10.69
CA ASN A 80 13.75 -17.46 11.51
C ASN A 80 12.62 -18.19 10.75
N GLY A 81 12.55 -18.06 9.42
CA GLY A 81 11.53 -18.72 8.59
C GLY A 81 10.16 -18.02 8.52
N GLN A 82 9.95 -16.91 9.21
CA GLN A 82 8.75 -16.06 9.05
C GLN A 82 8.86 -15.17 7.80
N SER A 83 7.75 -14.65 7.28
CA SER A 83 7.79 -13.63 6.22
C SER A 83 8.22 -12.27 6.78
N LEU A 84 9.14 -11.56 6.11
CA LEU A 84 9.67 -10.27 6.60
C LEU A 84 8.57 -9.23 6.89
N SER A 85 7.53 -9.25 6.06
CA SER A 85 6.34 -8.43 6.22
C SER A 85 5.15 -9.16 5.62
N GLN A 86 4.08 -9.32 6.39
CA GLN A 86 2.77 -9.68 5.87
C GLN A 86 1.91 -8.42 5.81
N ARG A 87 1.19 -8.24 4.70
CA ARG A 87 0.18 -7.17 4.57
C ARG A 87 -0.99 -7.51 5.50
N GLU A 88 -1.26 -6.64 6.47
CA GLU A 88 -2.38 -6.81 7.39
C GLU A 88 -3.70 -6.43 6.71
N HIS A 89 -4.78 -7.12 7.07
CA HIS A 89 -6.12 -6.88 6.52
C HIS A 89 -6.97 -6.12 7.55
N LEU A 90 -6.78 -4.81 7.59
CA LEU A 90 -7.54 -3.90 8.44
C LEU A 90 -8.83 -3.45 7.72
N PRO A 91 -9.88 -3.01 8.44
CA PRO A 91 -10.91 -2.17 7.86
C PRO A 91 -10.27 -0.82 7.49
N ILE A 92 -10.50 -0.34 6.27
CA ILE A 92 -9.84 0.84 5.70
C ILE A 92 -10.91 1.83 5.22
N PRO A 93 -10.84 3.13 5.56
CA PRO A 93 -11.93 4.07 5.31
C PRO A 93 -12.09 4.49 3.85
N PHE A 94 -11.01 4.60 3.08
CA PHE A 94 -11.07 5.12 1.70
C PHE A 94 -10.86 4.02 0.65
N LYS A 95 -11.45 4.20 -0.53
CA LYS A 95 -11.16 3.39 -1.73
C LYS A 95 -9.77 3.76 -2.28
N PHE A 96 -9.08 2.86 -2.97
CA PHE A 96 -7.90 3.23 -3.76
C PHE A 96 -8.27 4.23 -4.87
N VAL A 97 -7.38 5.20 -5.13
CA VAL A 97 -7.52 6.17 -6.22
C VAL A 97 -7.22 5.49 -7.56
N SER A 98 -8.15 5.59 -8.51
CA SER A 98 -8.01 5.01 -9.85
C SER A 98 -7.21 5.91 -10.80
N ALA A 99 -6.74 5.35 -11.93
CA ALA A 99 -6.04 6.12 -12.97
C ALA A 99 -6.94 7.26 -13.52
N MET A 100 -8.20 6.94 -13.83
CA MET A 100 -9.21 7.92 -14.24
C MET A 100 -9.38 9.07 -13.25
N GLU A 101 -9.45 8.75 -11.96
CA GLU A 101 -9.67 9.71 -10.87
C GLU A 101 -8.47 10.63 -10.60
N ALA A 102 -7.26 10.18 -10.96
CA ALA A 102 -6.04 10.98 -10.82
C ALA A 102 -5.72 11.86 -12.05
N THR A 103 -6.28 11.55 -13.22
CA THR A 103 -5.83 12.15 -14.51
C THR A 103 -6.91 12.38 -15.57
N GLY A 104 -8.18 12.06 -15.30
CA GLY A 104 -9.30 12.22 -16.25
C GLY A 104 -9.83 13.65 -16.42
N ASP A 105 -9.35 14.59 -15.61
CA ASP A 105 -9.54 16.04 -15.74
C ASP A 105 -8.58 16.69 -16.74
N LEU A 106 -7.53 15.97 -17.17
CA LEU A 106 -6.54 16.50 -18.10
C LEU A 106 -7.10 16.66 -19.52
N PRO A 107 -6.74 17.74 -20.24
CA PRO A 107 -7.26 18.02 -21.57
C PRO A 107 -6.80 16.96 -22.60
N ASP A 108 -7.60 16.77 -23.65
CA ASP A 108 -7.23 15.84 -24.73
C ASP A 108 -6.12 16.42 -25.62
N ILE A 109 -4.99 15.72 -25.68
CA ILE A 109 -3.81 16.06 -26.49
C ILE A 109 -3.56 15.08 -27.64
N GLN A 110 -4.49 14.14 -27.89
CA GLN A 110 -4.47 13.18 -29.00
C GLN A 110 -3.18 12.35 -29.09
N ASP A 111 -2.36 12.58 -30.12
CA ASP A 111 -1.06 11.91 -30.31
C ASP A 111 0.10 12.62 -29.57
N SER A 112 -0.18 13.74 -28.90
CA SER A 112 0.76 14.64 -28.23
C SER A 112 1.88 15.19 -29.11
N LYS A 113 1.76 15.17 -30.45
CA LYS A 113 2.80 15.69 -31.36
C LYS A 113 3.02 17.20 -31.22
N ALA A 114 2.06 17.94 -30.65
CA ALA A 114 2.20 19.37 -30.38
C ALA A 114 3.30 19.69 -29.34
N ASP A 115 3.64 18.77 -28.43
CA ASP A 115 4.61 18.91 -27.32
C ASP A 115 4.32 20.05 -26.30
N TYR A 116 3.33 20.91 -26.55
CA TYR A 116 2.81 21.88 -25.59
C TYR A 116 1.31 21.68 -25.34
N CYS A 117 0.89 21.93 -24.09
CA CYS A 117 -0.50 21.99 -23.69
C CYS A 117 -0.74 23.31 -22.93
N ILE A 118 -1.80 24.04 -23.27
CA ILE A 118 -2.08 25.35 -22.67
C ILE A 118 -2.55 25.14 -21.22
N GLY A 119 -1.92 25.86 -20.28
CA GLY A 119 -2.14 25.68 -18.83
C GLY A 119 -1.36 24.53 -18.18
N PHE A 120 -0.98 23.50 -18.94
CA PHE A 120 -0.35 22.27 -18.42
C PHE A 120 1.01 21.97 -19.08
N PRO A 121 2.10 22.69 -18.71
CA PRO A 121 3.40 22.57 -19.39
C PRO A 121 4.08 21.19 -19.26
N ASP A 122 3.77 20.42 -18.21
CA ASP A 122 4.25 19.04 -18.05
C ASP A 122 3.35 18.01 -18.79
N HIS A 123 2.21 18.40 -19.39
CA HIS A 123 1.33 17.48 -20.10
C HIS A 123 1.80 17.25 -21.55
N ARG A 124 3.00 16.68 -21.65
CA ARG A 124 3.72 16.35 -22.89
C ARG A 124 4.44 15.01 -22.78
N LEU A 125 4.82 14.44 -23.92
CA LEU A 125 5.55 13.18 -23.99
C LEU A 125 7.04 13.34 -23.62
N THR A 126 7.67 12.21 -23.31
CA THR A 126 9.09 12.12 -22.96
C THR A 126 9.94 11.46 -24.05
N ILE A 127 9.29 10.75 -24.97
CA ILE A 127 9.91 10.02 -26.07
C ILE A 127 9.54 10.67 -27.39
N GLY A 128 10.47 10.67 -28.35
CA GLY A 128 10.15 11.03 -29.73
C GLY A 128 9.16 10.01 -30.30
N TYR A 129 7.90 10.42 -30.49
CA TYR A 129 6.81 9.51 -30.82
C TYR A 129 6.81 9.11 -32.31
N MET A 130 7.74 8.19 -32.63
CA MET A 130 8.06 7.72 -33.98
C MET A 130 6.83 7.22 -34.76
N PRO A 131 6.78 7.42 -36.09
CA PRO A 131 5.63 6.98 -36.92
C PRO A 131 5.32 5.48 -36.82
N THR A 132 6.33 4.64 -36.64
CA THR A 132 6.16 3.18 -36.45
C THR A 132 5.48 2.85 -35.13
N LEU A 133 5.97 3.42 -34.02
CA LEU A 133 5.38 3.26 -32.69
C LEU A 133 3.95 3.83 -32.62
N ARG A 134 3.71 4.94 -33.31
CA ARG A 134 2.39 5.56 -33.42
C ARG A 134 1.37 4.66 -34.10
N LYS A 135 1.72 4.09 -35.27
CA LYS A 135 0.88 3.10 -35.94
C LYS A 135 0.61 1.89 -35.04
N GLN A 136 1.63 1.37 -34.37
CA GLN A 136 1.45 0.26 -33.41
C GLN A 136 0.39 0.59 -32.36
N VAL A 137 0.51 1.71 -31.63
CA VAL A 137 -0.44 2.10 -30.58
C VAL A 137 -1.84 2.42 -31.13
N GLN A 138 -1.93 3.07 -32.30
CA GLN A 138 -3.21 3.38 -32.95
C GLN A 138 -3.99 2.14 -33.41
N HIS A 139 -3.31 1.03 -33.72
CA HIS A 139 -3.94 -0.24 -34.11
C HIS A 139 -4.26 -1.17 -32.92
N ILE A 140 -4.13 -0.71 -31.67
CA ILE A 140 -4.61 -1.45 -30.49
C ILE A 140 -6.05 -1.01 -30.16
N PRO A 141 -7.05 -1.92 -30.13
CA PRO A 141 -8.41 -1.58 -29.73
C PRO A 141 -8.45 -0.92 -28.35
N THR A 142 -9.23 0.15 -28.18
CA THR A 142 -9.40 0.86 -26.90
C THR A 142 -10.37 0.17 -25.94
N GLN A 143 -11.20 -0.73 -26.45
CA GLN A 143 -12.18 -1.50 -25.67
C GLN A 143 -12.05 -3.01 -25.97
N PRO A 144 -12.27 -3.89 -24.98
CA PRO A 144 -12.38 -3.60 -23.54
C PRO A 144 -11.11 -2.97 -22.95
N TRP A 145 -11.27 -2.20 -21.87
CA TRP A 145 -10.17 -1.44 -21.25
C TRP A 145 -8.98 -2.31 -20.84
N GLY A 146 -7.78 -1.72 -20.90
CA GLY A 146 -6.55 -2.42 -20.56
C GLY A 146 -6.04 -3.36 -21.65
N MET A 147 -6.41 -3.14 -22.91
CA MET A 147 -5.88 -3.89 -24.05
C MET A 147 -4.35 -3.81 -24.13
N SER A 148 -3.75 -4.86 -24.66
CA SER A 148 -2.32 -4.96 -24.95
C SER A 148 -2.13 -5.68 -26.28
N PHE A 149 -0.95 -5.57 -26.90
CA PHE A 149 -0.66 -6.33 -28.13
C PHE A 149 -0.99 -7.83 -27.96
N SER A 150 -0.62 -8.41 -26.81
CA SER A 150 -0.90 -9.80 -26.46
C SER A 150 -2.41 -10.11 -26.33
N LYS A 151 -3.20 -9.25 -25.68
CA LYS A 151 -4.67 -9.42 -25.60
C LYS A 151 -5.34 -9.24 -26.97
N ALA A 152 -4.90 -8.26 -27.76
CA ALA A 152 -5.48 -7.96 -29.07
C ALA A 152 -5.21 -9.08 -30.09
N TYR A 153 -3.93 -9.48 -30.26
CA TYR A 153 -3.54 -10.51 -31.22
C TYR A 153 -4.03 -11.91 -30.82
N TYR A 154 -3.69 -12.40 -29.61
CA TYR A 154 -4.10 -13.74 -29.19
C TYR A 154 -5.58 -13.84 -28.79
N GLY A 155 -6.30 -12.71 -28.71
CA GLY A 155 -7.76 -12.66 -28.55
C GLY A 155 -8.53 -12.54 -29.88
N GLY A 156 -7.86 -12.43 -31.03
CA GLY A 156 -8.51 -12.34 -32.34
C GLY A 156 -9.08 -10.97 -32.72
N PHE A 157 -8.69 -9.90 -32.01
CA PHE A 157 -9.13 -8.52 -32.26
C PHE A 157 -8.22 -7.74 -33.22
N MET A 158 -7.31 -8.43 -33.92
CA MET A 158 -6.20 -7.81 -34.64
C MET A 158 -5.86 -8.63 -35.90
N ASP A 159 -5.90 -7.97 -37.06
CA ASP A 159 -5.69 -8.60 -38.37
C ASP A 159 -4.19 -8.81 -38.69
N GLU A 160 -3.90 -9.79 -39.57
CA GLU A 160 -2.53 -10.15 -39.96
C GLU A 160 -1.80 -9.00 -40.69
N SER A 161 -2.49 -8.10 -41.40
CA SER A 161 -1.87 -6.89 -41.95
C SER A 161 -1.36 -5.95 -40.84
N THR A 162 -2.11 -5.83 -39.74
CA THR A 162 -1.69 -5.03 -38.58
C THR A 162 -0.64 -5.75 -37.74
N ARG A 163 -0.61 -7.09 -37.74
CA ARG A 163 0.40 -7.92 -37.07
C ARG A 163 1.81 -7.68 -37.61
N GLN A 164 1.94 -7.37 -38.90
CA GLN A 164 3.22 -7.05 -39.57
C GLN A 164 3.83 -5.72 -39.08
N LEU A 165 3.06 -4.83 -38.45
CA LEU A 165 3.59 -3.60 -37.85
C LEU A 165 4.43 -3.86 -36.59
N TYR A 166 4.37 -5.07 -36.04
CA TYR A 166 5.05 -5.49 -34.81
C TYR A 166 6.20 -6.46 -35.13
N PRO A 167 7.28 -6.51 -34.31
CA PRO A 167 8.38 -7.45 -34.52
C PRO A 167 7.88 -8.89 -34.69
N ILE A 168 8.52 -9.67 -35.57
CA ILE A 168 8.07 -11.04 -35.85
C ILE A 168 8.27 -11.93 -34.62
N GLN A 169 9.41 -11.81 -33.95
CA GLN A 169 9.77 -12.53 -32.72
C GLN A 169 10.43 -11.59 -31.70
N GLY A 170 10.47 -12.02 -30.43
CA GLY A 170 11.18 -11.34 -29.34
C GLY A 170 10.33 -11.12 -28.08
N THR A 171 10.97 -10.69 -26.99
CA THR A 171 10.32 -10.45 -25.68
C THR A 171 9.16 -9.46 -25.74
N ARG A 172 9.25 -8.46 -26.62
CA ARG A 172 8.22 -7.41 -26.82
C ARG A 172 6.87 -7.94 -27.33
N VAL A 173 6.81 -9.19 -27.80
CA VAL A 173 5.70 -9.74 -28.62
C VAL A 173 5.15 -11.06 -28.02
N SER A 174 5.55 -11.42 -26.80
CA SER A 174 5.16 -12.71 -26.19
C SER A 174 3.72 -12.73 -25.64
N LYS A 175 3.10 -13.92 -25.67
CA LYS A 175 1.72 -14.19 -25.20
C LYS A 175 1.47 -13.82 -23.72
N ILE A 176 2.51 -13.77 -22.89
CA ILE A 176 2.39 -13.52 -21.44
C ILE A 176 2.61 -12.02 -21.11
N LEU A 177 3.32 -11.28 -21.96
CA LEU A 177 3.87 -9.96 -21.63
C LEU A 177 2.93 -8.82 -22.05
N ARG A 178 2.99 -7.71 -21.31
CA ARG A 178 2.06 -6.57 -21.44
C ARG A 178 2.59 -5.44 -22.33
N GLY A 179 3.37 -5.79 -23.36
CA GLY A 179 3.95 -4.85 -24.32
C GLY A 179 2.88 -4.06 -25.09
N SER A 180 3.17 -2.79 -25.34
CA SER A 180 2.28 -1.77 -25.92
C SER A 180 0.92 -1.64 -25.21
N GLY A 181 0.85 -2.04 -23.93
CA GLY A 181 -0.41 -2.05 -23.18
C GLY A 181 -0.97 -0.66 -22.87
N GLN A 182 -2.28 -0.52 -23.03
CA GLN A 182 -3.08 0.57 -22.49
C GLN A 182 -3.33 0.34 -21.00
N ILE A 183 -3.36 1.43 -20.22
CA ILE A 183 -3.67 1.42 -18.79
C ILE A 183 -5.15 1.09 -18.56
N GLU A 184 -5.46 0.45 -17.44
CA GLU A 184 -6.83 0.09 -17.04
C GLU A 184 -7.47 1.25 -16.28
N LEU A 185 -8.47 1.90 -16.91
CA LEU A 185 -9.20 3.09 -16.41
C LEU A 185 -9.55 3.05 -14.91
N ASN A 186 -10.12 1.93 -14.46
CA ASN A 186 -10.63 1.72 -13.10
C ASN A 186 -9.60 1.11 -12.14
N ASN A 187 -8.35 0.90 -12.59
CA ASN A 187 -7.26 0.31 -11.82
C ASN A 187 -6.21 1.39 -11.48
N VAL A 188 -5.16 1.02 -10.76
CA VAL A 188 -3.98 1.89 -10.55
C VAL A 188 -3.03 1.83 -11.75
N PHE A 189 -2.27 2.90 -11.98
CA PHE A 189 -1.16 2.92 -12.92
C PHE A 189 -0.14 1.80 -12.59
N PRO A 190 0.48 1.18 -13.61
CA PRO A 190 1.70 0.40 -13.46
C PRO A 190 2.84 1.18 -12.77
N MET A 191 3.89 0.49 -12.34
CA MET A 191 5.00 1.14 -11.65
C MET A 191 5.75 2.09 -12.61
N ILE A 192 5.41 3.39 -12.56
CA ILE A 192 6.14 4.47 -13.26
C ILE A 192 7.66 4.29 -13.07
N THR A 193 8.32 3.97 -14.17
CA THR A 193 9.76 3.75 -14.32
C THR A 193 10.51 5.06 -14.58
N THR A 194 11.84 5.00 -14.65
CA THR A 194 12.70 6.15 -15.00
C THR A 194 12.62 6.60 -16.46
N THR A 195 12.07 5.75 -17.34
CA THR A 195 11.81 6.04 -18.77
C THR A 195 10.48 5.45 -19.18
N CYS A 196 9.72 6.15 -20.03
CA CYS A 196 8.49 5.60 -20.62
C CYS A 196 8.85 4.75 -21.84
N CYS A 197 8.66 3.43 -21.76
CA CYS A 197 9.03 2.48 -22.81
C CYS A 197 7.82 1.62 -23.25
N PRO A 198 6.92 2.13 -24.10
CA PRO A 198 5.68 1.43 -24.46
C PRO A 198 5.88 0.03 -25.05
N THR A 199 6.94 -0.17 -25.84
CA THR A 199 7.25 -1.48 -26.43
C THR A 199 7.96 -2.44 -25.47
N ASP A 200 8.31 -2.01 -24.24
CA ASP A 200 8.98 -2.86 -23.27
C ASP A 200 7.99 -3.66 -22.43
N SER A 201 7.99 -4.96 -22.71
CA SER A 201 7.36 -6.03 -21.94
C SER A 201 7.55 -5.97 -20.42
N CYS A 202 8.70 -5.44 -19.95
CA CYS A 202 9.07 -5.39 -18.54
C CYS A 202 8.51 -4.16 -17.80
N VAL A 203 8.23 -3.08 -18.54
CA VAL A 203 7.58 -1.87 -17.99
C VAL A 203 6.06 -2.03 -18.01
N GLY A 204 5.52 -2.67 -19.06
CA GLY A 204 4.11 -3.02 -19.17
C GLY A 204 3.22 -1.87 -19.66
N GLN A 205 1.98 -1.82 -19.16
CA GLN A 205 0.96 -0.88 -19.65
C GLN A 205 1.37 0.58 -19.38
N THR A 206 1.69 1.32 -20.43
CA THR A 206 2.17 2.72 -20.37
C THR A 206 1.54 3.62 -21.44
N ASN A 207 0.63 3.07 -22.25
CA ASN A 207 -0.23 3.86 -23.11
C ASN A 207 -1.45 4.35 -22.32
N HIS A 208 -1.89 5.58 -22.61
CA HIS A 208 -3.12 6.13 -22.08
C HIS A 208 -4.33 5.27 -22.53
N TRP A 209 -5.41 5.24 -21.74
CA TRP A 209 -6.51 4.29 -21.92
C TRP A 209 -7.41 4.60 -23.15
N TYR A 210 -7.49 5.86 -23.57
CA TYR A 210 -8.33 6.32 -24.68
C TYR A 210 -7.50 6.94 -25.82
N GLN A 211 -6.89 8.10 -25.58
CA GLN A 211 -5.99 8.80 -26.51
C GLN A 211 -4.84 7.87 -26.97
N PRO A 212 -4.52 7.77 -28.27
CA PRO A 212 -3.55 6.81 -28.82
C PRO A 212 -2.11 7.30 -28.65
N ARG A 213 -1.64 7.38 -27.39
CA ARG A 213 -0.31 7.86 -27.00
C ARG A 213 0.20 7.18 -25.72
N PRO A 214 1.51 7.27 -25.43
CA PRO A 214 2.06 7.01 -24.10
C PRO A 214 1.55 8.01 -23.05
N ILE A 215 1.82 7.74 -21.78
CA ILE A 215 1.65 8.71 -20.70
C ILE A 215 2.67 9.86 -20.76
N THR A 216 2.22 11.03 -20.32
CA THR A 216 2.95 12.29 -20.21
C THR A 216 3.70 12.41 -18.88
N ILE A 217 4.52 13.46 -18.75
CA ILE A 217 5.19 13.79 -17.48
C ILE A 217 4.15 14.12 -16.40
N LEU A 218 3.10 14.89 -16.72
CA LEU A 218 2.07 15.26 -15.75
C LEU A 218 1.25 14.06 -15.24
N GLU A 219 0.86 13.13 -16.12
CA GLU A 219 0.17 11.91 -15.69
C GLU A 219 1.07 11.05 -14.79
N ALA A 220 2.37 10.97 -15.09
CA ALA A 220 3.36 10.30 -14.26
C ALA A 220 3.60 11.01 -12.91
N LYS A 221 3.62 12.36 -12.88
CA LYS A 221 3.67 13.18 -11.66
C LYS A 221 2.51 12.81 -10.74
N ARG A 222 1.27 12.89 -11.23
CA ARG A 222 0.06 12.62 -10.46
C ARG A 222 -0.10 11.16 -10.06
N ALA A 223 0.39 10.20 -10.86
CA ALA A 223 0.47 8.80 -10.47
C ALA A 223 1.38 8.57 -9.24
N GLN A 224 2.47 9.33 -9.10
CA GLN A 224 3.26 9.38 -7.85
C GLN A 224 2.79 10.46 -6.86
N SER A 225 1.70 11.13 -7.23
CA SER A 225 0.99 12.18 -6.47
C SER A 225 1.85 13.37 -6.07
N PHE A 226 2.79 13.75 -6.93
CA PHE A 226 3.35 15.11 -6.92
C PHE A 226 2.22 16.13 -7.10
N LEU A 227 2.32 17.26 -6.41
CA LEU A 227 1.42 18.40 -6.63
C LEU A 227 1.63 18.98 -8.04
N ASP A 228 0.56 19.42 -8.71
CA ASP A 228 0.65 20.05 -10.03
C ASP A 228 1.51 21.34 -10.01
N SER A 229 1.53 22.04 -8.86
CA SER A 229 2.34 23.23 -8.60
C SER A 229 3.84 22.97 -8.39
N GLU A 230 4.27 21.71 -8.21
CA GLU A 230 5.69 21.38 -8.07
C GLU A 230 6.39 21.37 -9.44
N VAL A 231 7.31 22.30 -9.65
CA VAL A 231 8.04 22.46 -10.91
C VAL A 231 9.20 21.47 -11.01
N LEU A 232 9.19 20.61 -12.03
CA LEU A 232 10.30 19.70 -12.32
C LEU A 232 11.33 20.38 -13.23
N VAL A 233 12.57 20.51 -12.77
CA VAL A 233 13.65 21.18 -13.52
C VAL A 233 14.41 20.19 -14.43
N GLY A 234 14.64 20.59 -15.67
CA GLY A 234 15.48 19.87 -16.65
C GLY A 234 14.77 19.55 -17.97
N SER A 235 15.41 18.74 -18.81
CA SER A 235 14.80 18.19 -20.03
C SER A 235 13.69 17.19 -19.71
N ALA A 236 12.74 16.96 -20.64
CA ALA A 236 11.61 16.03 -20.47
C ALA A 236 12.02 14.64 -19.94
N LEU A 237 13.11 14.08 -20.47
CA LEU A 237 13.70 12.82 -20.00
C LEU A 237 14.20 12.89 -18.56
N ASN A 238 14.80 14.01 -18.15
CA ASN A 238 15.25 14.23 -16.78
C ASN A 238 14.07 14.45 -15.82
N GLN A 239 13.07 15.25 -16.20
CA GLN A 239 11.84 15.44 -15.42
C GLN A 239 11.16 14.09 -15.11
N TYR A 240 10.95 13.25 -16.13
CA TYR A 240 10.35 11.92 -15.95
C TYR A 240 11.25 10.96 -15.17
N ARG A 241 12.58 11.04 -15.33
CA ARG A 241 13.53 10.25 -14.53
C ARG A 241 13.52 10.64 -13.05
N ILE A 242 13.33 11.92 -12.72
CA ILE A 242 13.13 12.41 -11.35
C ILE A 242 11.86 11.76 -10.78
N VAL A 243 10.71 11.88 -11.46
CA VAL A 243 9.46 11.21 -11.06
C VAL A 243 9.68 9.71 -10.87
N GLY A 244 10.17 8.99 -11.88
CA GLY A 244 10.36 7.54 -11.86
C GLY A 244 11.21 7.01 -10.70
N ASN A 245 12.22 7.78 -10.26
CA ASN A 245 13.08 7.44 -9.12
C ASN A 245 12.45 7.73 -7.75
N SER A 246 11.56 8.71 -7.64
CA SER A 246 11.05 9.23 -6.37
C SER A 246 10.22 8.25 -5.54
N VAL A 247 9.90 8.67 -4.31
CA VAL A 247 8.92 8.01 -3.44
C VAL A 247 7.60 8.75 -3.60
N ALA A 248 6.48 8.02 -3.72
CA ALA A 248 5.15 8.61 -3.86
C ALA A 248 4.80 9.50 -2.64
N GLN A 249 4.23 10.68 -2.89
CA GLN A 249 4.26 11.78 -1.92
C GLN A 249 3.49 11.47 -0.62
N GLN A 250 2.35 10.76 -0.68
CA GLN A 250 1.60 10.37 0.51
C GLN A 250 2.33 9.33 1.36
N VAL A 251 3.17 8.46 0.77
CA VAL A 251 3.99 7.49 1.53
C VAL A 251 5.08 8.21 2.31
N ALA A 252 5.71 9.21 1.68
CA ALA A 252 6.68 10.08 2.35
C ALA A 252 6.01 10.93 3.46
N LEU A 253 4.81 11.46 3.21
CA LEU A 253 4.02 12.20 4.19
C LEU A 253 3.63 11.32 5.39
N ALA A 254 3.12 10.10 5.16
CA ALA A 254 2.72 9.19 6.24
C ALA A 254 3.91 8.76 7.11
N LEU A 255 5.08 8.51 6.51
CA LEU A 255 6.32 8.29 7.25
C LEU A 255 6.76 9.54 8.02
N GLY A 256 6.68 10.72 7.40
CA GLY A 256 7.01 12.01 8.05
C GLY A 256 6.12 12.31 9.26
N LEU A 257 4.82 11.99 9.19
CA LEU A 257 3.89 12.11 10.32
C LEU A 257 4.24 11.12 11.45
N ALA A 258 4.55 9.86 11.14
CA ALA A 258 4.99 8.89 12.15
C ALA A 258 6.30 9.32 12.85
N ILE A 259 7.26 9.85 12.09
CA ILE A 259 8.53 10.39 12.63
C ILE A 259 8.25 11.62 13.51
N ARG A 260 7.36 12.52 13.07
CA ARG A 260 6.90 13.68 13.85
C ARG A 260 6.27 13.25 15.18
N GLU A 261 5.36 12.28 15.18
CA GLU A 261 4.74 11.75 16.41
C GLU A 261 5.79 11.19 17.39
N ALA A 262 6.78 10.45 16.90
CA ALA A 262 7.85 9.92 17.72
C ALA A 262 8.73 11.02 18.34
N TRP A 263 9.04 12.05 17.55
CA TRP A 263 9.80 13.21 18.01
C TRP A 263 9.05 14.00 19.10
N PHE A 264 7.77 14.30 18.89
CA PHE A 264 6.94 14.94 19.91
C PHE A 264 6.75 14.06 21.16
N GLY A 265 6.56 12.75 21.00
CA GLY A 265 6.56 11.81 22.12
C GLY A 265 7.84 11.89 22.95
N THR A 266 9.01 11.83 22.30
CA THR A 266 10.32 11.91 22.96
C THR A 266 10.52 13.23 23.73
N MET A 267 9.95 14.35 23.27
CA MET A 267 9.99 15.62 23.99
C MET A 267 9.02 15.66 25.18
N LEU A 268 7.85 15.02 25.09
CA LEU A 268 6.87 14.96 26.18
C LEU A 268 7.29 13.95 27.28
N ASP A 269 7.94 12.87 26.89
CA ASP A 269 8.48 11.84 27.79
C ASP A 269 9.67 12.37 28.64
N GLN A 270 10.11 13.63 28.46
CA GLN A 270 11.16 14.29 29.26
C GLN A 270 10.76 14.59 30.72
N ASN A 271 9.46 14.53 31.05
CA ASN A 271 9.04 14.28 32.43
C ASN A 271 8.98 12.76 32.61
N PRO A 272 10.00 12.10 33.18
CA PRO A 272 9.97 10.66 33.38
C PRO A 272 8.94 10.31 34.44
N ILE A 273 7.70 10.05 34.00
CA ILE A 273 6.72 9.29 34.78
C ILE A 273 7.46 8.01 35.20
N PRO A 274 7.68 7.77 36.51
CA PRO A 274 8.48 6.64 36.93
C PRO A 274 7.76 5.38 36.48
N GLN A 275 8.33 4.70 35.48
CA GLN A 275 7.89 3.37 35.07
C GLN A 275 8.12 2.43 36.25
N LYS A 276 7.10 2.31 37.11
CA LYS A 276 6.96 1.19 38.03
C LYS A 276 7.08 -0.06 37.17
N ALA A 277 8.06 -0.89 37.48
CA ALA A 277 8.14 -2.20 36.85
C ALA A 277 6.83 -2.93 37.18
N PHE A 278 6.02 -3.21 36.15
CA PHE A 278 5.03 -4.26 36.28
C PHE A 278 5.82 -5.57 36.34
N ASP A 279 5.76 -6.24 37.47
CA ASP A 279 6.46 -7.51 37.65
C ASP A 279 5.95 -8.51 36.62
N ASN A 280 6.88 -9.00 35.78
CA ASN A 280 6.57 -9.86 34.64
C ASN A 280 6.25 -11.29 35.08
N ASN A 281 5.09 -11.47 35.71
CA ASN A 281 4.50 -12.76 36.02
C ASN A 281 4.04 -13.46 34.72
N TYR A 282 4.99 -14.04 34.00
CA TYR A 282 4.73 -14.94 32.88
C TYR A 282 4.10 -16.24 33.37
N VAL A 283 2.77 -16.30 33.41
CA VAL A 283 2.02 -17.56 33.57
C VAL A 283 2.21 -18.38 32.30
N ILE A 284 3.12 -19.36 32.34
CA ILE A 284 3.32 -20.32 31.25
C ILE A 284 2.30 -21.44 31.37
N THR A 285 1.07 -21.19 30.90
CA THR A 285 0.01 -22.21 30.86
C THR A 285 0.32 -23.26 29.81
N LYS A 286 0.98 -24.36 30.21
CA LYS A 286 1.07 -25.58 29.39
C LYS A 286 -0.28 -26.30 29.44
N SER A 287 -1.13 -26.07 28.45
CA SER A 287 -2.36 -26.85 28.25
C SER A 287 -2.03 -28.26 27.73
N THR A 288 -1.92 -29.23 28.65
CA THR A 288 -1.90 -30.66 28.30
C THR A 288 -3.31 -31.16 27.98
N GLU A 289 -3.44 -31.93 26.90
CA GLU A 289 -4.72 -32.47 26.45
C GLU A 289 -5.11 -33.73 27.25
N THR A 290 -6.19 -33.64 28.03
CA THR A 290 -6.96 -34.77 28.58
C THR A 290 -8.44 -34.36 28.60
N GLY A 291 -9.33 -35.19 28.05
CA GLY A 291 -10.73 -34.82 27.79
C GLY A 291 -11.78 -35.55 28.64
N LEU A 292 -13.05 -35.43 28.19
CA LEU A 292 -14.30 -36.02 28.73
C LEU A 292 -14.80 -35.43 30.06
N GLY A 293 -16.10 -35.10 30.14
CA GLY A 293 -16.80 -34.92 31.43
C GLY A 293 -17.89 -33.84 31.49
N ALA A 294 -19.16 -34.27 31.52
CA ALA A 294 -20.40 -33.51 31.58
C ALA A 294 -20.60 -32.41 32.67
N ILE A 295 -21.34 -31.36 32.30
CA ILE A 295 -22.56 -30.78 32.94
C ILE A 295 -22.61 -30.67 34.48
N SER A 296 -22.76 -29.44 35.02
CA SER A 296 -23.92 -29.00 35.86
C SER A 296 -23.79 -27.58 36.45
N ASP A 297 -24.90 -26.83 36.49
CA ASP A 297 -25.12 -25.62 37.33
C ASP A 297 -25.99 -25.96 38.55
N PRO A 298 -25.82 -25.31 39.72
CA PRO A 298 -26.76 -24.27 40.20
C PRO A 298 -26.10 -23.04 40.89
N ILE A 299 -26.66 -21.84 41.17
CA ILE A 299 -27.98 -21.14 41.05
C ILE A 299 -28.53 -20.63 42.43
N LEU A 300 -29.01 -19.35 42.49
CA LEU A 300 -29.72 -18.64 43.61
C LEU A 300 -28.87 -18.25 44.87
N LEU A 301 -29.12 -17.23 45.74
CA LEU A 301 -30.05 -16.05 45.95
C LEU A 301 -29.20 -14.97 46.72
N ASP A 302 -29.41 -13.65 46.85
CA ASP A 302 -30.49 -12.62 46.71
C ASP A 302 -30.76 -11.88 48.07
N SER A 303 -31.58 -10.80 48.07
CA SER A 303 -31.87 -9.78 49.13
C SER A 303 -30.83 -8.65 49.28
N GLY A 304 -31.16 -7.38 49.57
CA GLY A 304 -32.43 -6.63 49.75
C GLY A 304 -32.13 -5.16 50.22
N SER A 305 -33.06 -4.20 50.39
CA SER A 305 -34.49 -4.08 50.03
C SER A 305 -35.08 -2.67 50.36
N ASP A 306 -35.80 -2.05 49.42
CA ASP A 306 -36.98 -1.15 49.59
C ASP A 306 -36.93 0.33 50.11
N GLU A 307 -38.12 0.97 49.99
CA GLU A 307 -38.60 2.35 50.28
C GLU A 307 -38.43 3.42 49.14
N GLN A 308 -39.46 3.96 48.46
CA GLN A 308 -40.74 4.68 48.81
C GLN A 308 -40.53 6.18 49.19
N SER A 309 -41.31 7.19 48.75
CA SER A 309 -42.52 7.25 47.89
C SER A 309 -42.78 8.63 47.20
N ALA A 310 -43.58 8.61 46.12
CA ALA A 310 -44.65 9.54 45.63
C ALA A 310 -44.50 11.10 45.56
N GLY A 311 -45.10 11.76 44.53
CA GLY A 311 -45.13 13.25 44.48
C GLY A 311 -45.80 14.08 43.34
N VAL A 312 -46.43 13.52 42.30
CA VAL A 312 -47.37 14.16 41.30
C VAL A 312 -47.11 15.61 40.79
N SER A 313 -46.82 15.79 39.48
CA SER A 313 -47.57 16.71 38.57
C SER A 313 -47.08 16.67 37.10
N GLU A 314 -48.00 16.90 36.17
CA GLU A 314 -47.89 16.95 34.69
C GLU A 314 -49.01 17.90 34.17
N PRO A 315 -49.20 18.22 32.85
CA PRO A 315 -48.44 17.84 31.64
C PRO A 315 -48.10 19.01 30.68
N LEU A 316 -47.34 18.73 29.59
CA LEU A 316 -47.81 19.03 28.21
C LEU A 316 -46.99 18.34 27.11
N SER A 317 -47.69 17.87 26.06
CA SER A 317 -47.20 17.54 24.68
C SER A 317 -45.94 16.64 24.53
N ARG A 318 -46.09 15.35 24.17
CA ARG A 318 -46.34 14.79 22.80
C ARG A 318 -45.12 14.92 21.86
N GLU A 319 -44.69 13.89 21.12
CA GLU A 319 -45.22 12.52 20.96
C GLU A 319 -44.11 11.51 20.58
N THR A 320 -44.42 10.21 20.59
CA THR A 320 -43.44 9.10 20.57
C THR A 320 -42.89 8.72 19.17
N PRO A 321 -41.69 8.12 19.09
CA PRO A 321 -41.16 7.51 17.87
C PRO A 321 -41.73 6.09 17.63
N LEU A 322 -41.93 5.69 16.38
CA LEU A 322 -42.18 4.28 16.03
C LEU A 322 -41.89 3.94 14.55
N THR A 323 -41.63 2.65 14.32
CA THR A 323 -41.94 1.84 13.12
C THR A 323 -40.76 1.41 12.24
N THR A 324 -40.33 0.16 12.48
CA THR A 324 -39.61 -0.71 11.54
C THR A 324 -40.60 -1.56 10.75
N PRO A 325 -40.33 -1.88 9.47
CA PRO A 325 -40.65 -3.20 8.90
C PRO A 325 -39.34 -3.99 8.64
N ALA A 326 -39.18 -5.22 9.12
CA ALA A 326 -39.71 -6.45 8.50
C ALA A 326 -39.12 -6.68 7.09
N ILE A 327 -37.97 -7.35 6.96
CA ILE A 327 -37.74 -8.82 6.97
C ILE A 327 -38.21 -9.53 5.69
N SER A 328 -37.25 -10.10 4.96
CA SER A 328 -37.39 -11.42 4.32
C SER A 328 -36.02 -12.11 4.23
N ASP A 329 -35.96 -13.37 4.62
CA ASP A 329 -34.72 -14.18 4.67
C ASP A 329 -34.33 -14.78 3.31
N MET A 330 -33.03 -15.12 3.17
CA MET A 330 -32.55 -16.51 3.06
C MET A 330 -31.16 -16.61 2.40
N SER A 331 -30.15 -17.11 3.13
CA SER A 331 -29.11 -18.05 2.67
C SER A 331 -27.99 -18.16 3.72
N GLU A 332 -28.00 -19.22 4.52
CA GLU A 332 -26.91 -19.53 5.44
C GLU A 332 -25.66 -20.03 4.69
N ARG A 333 -24.46 -19.73 5.21
CA ARG A 333 -23.30 -20.61 5.03
C ARG A 333 -22.23 -20.46 6.11
N MET A 334 -22.28 -21.40 7.06
CA MET A 334 -21.18 -21.94 7.88
C MET A 334 -20.01 -20.99 8.21
N GLY A 335 -19.98 -20.52 9.45
CA GLY A 335 -18.79 -19.88 10.01
C GLY A 335 -17.59 -20.82 10.10
N SER A 336 -16.39 -20.26 9.99
CA SER A 336 -15.13 -20.94 10.32
C SER A 336 -14.30 -20.03 11.21
N GLU A 337 -14.35 -20.28 12.51
CA GLU A 337 -13.50 -19.60 13.49
C GLU A 337 -12.03 -19.95 13.23
N THR A 338 -11.29 -19.01 12.65
CA THR A 338 -9.86 -19.16 12.41
C THR A 338 -9.08 -18.35 13.42
N LEU A 339 -8.43 -19.04 14.37
CA LEU A 339 -7.74 -18.43 15.51
C LEU A 339 -6.86 -17.25 15.11
N ARG A 340 -7.09 -16.12 15.80
CA ARG A 340 -6.46 -14.81 15.57
C ARG A 340 -4.97 -14.81 15.95
N LYS A 341 -4.13 -15.41 15.08
CA LYS A 341 -2.67 -15.40 15.24
C LYS A 341 -2.16 -13.96 15.29
N ARG A 342 -1.67 -13.55 16.46
CA ARG A 342 -0.97 -12.27 16.68
C ARG A 342 0.17 -12.13 15.67
N THR A 343 0.09 -11.12 14.82
CA THR A 343 1.18 -10.74 13.91
C THR A 343 2.29 -10.06 14.70
N SER A 344 3.53 -10.49 14.47
CA SER A 344 4.72 -9.86 15.03
C SER A 344 5.36 -8.95 13.97
N THR A 345 5.16 -7.64 14.10
CA THR A 345 6.09 -6.66 13.53
C THR A 345 7.47 -6.92 14.15
N PHE A 346 8.51 -7.10 13.32
CA PHE A 346 9.85 -7.30 13.85
C PHE A 346 10.39 -5.98 14.40
N TYR A 347 10.54 -5.92 15.72
CA TYR A 347 10.92 -4.76 16.50
C TYR A 347 12.03 -5.17 17.46
N VAL A 348 13.14 -4.43 17.45
CA VAL A 348 14.30 -4.68 18.33
C VAL A 348 14.48 -3.46 19.23
N GLU A 349 13.82 -3.51 20.38
CA GLU A 349 13.99 -2.54 21.45
C GLU A 349 15.18 -2.93 22.33
N ILE A 350 16.18 -2.07 22.39
CA ILE A 350 17.34 -2.26 23.26
C ILE A 350 17.06 -1.52 24.56
N VAL A 351 16.41 -2.19 25.51
CA VAL A 351 16.17 -1.64 26.86
C VAL A 351 17.51 -1.32 27.50
N ALA A 352 17.76 -0.03 27.75
CA ALA A 352 19.02 0.43 28.32
C ALA A 352 19.23 -0.17 29.73
N LYS A 353 20.27 -1.00 29.89
CA LYS A 353 20.73 -1.39 31.23
C LYS A 353 21.14 -0.12 31.98
N ARG A 354 20.49 0.14 33.12
CA ARG A 354 20.91 1.20 34.04
C ARG A 354 22.39 1.00 34.38
N HIS A 355 23.24 1.98 34.06
CA HIS A 355 24.52 2.08 34.72
C HIS A 355 24.25 2.23 36.22
N ARG A 356 24.79 1.32 37.04
CA ARG A 356 24.96 1.62 38.46
C ARG A 356 25.98 2.75 38.54
N SER A 357 25.55 3.92 39.00
CA SER A 357 26.47 4.91 39.54
C SER A 357 27.12 4.30 40.78
N THR A 358 28.39 3.93 40.66
CA THR A 358 29.23 3.64 41.82
C THR A 358 29.46 4.95 42.55
N LEU A 359 28.73 5.16 43.64
CA LEU A 359 29.04 6.21 44.60
C LEU A 359 30.40 5.86 45.24
N SER A 360 31.27 6.87 45.30
CA SER A 360 32.60 6.86 45.91
C SER A 360 32.78 8.18 46.66
#